data_AF-A0A9D2LWX4-F1
#
_entry.id   AF-A0A9D2LWX4-F1
#
_cell.length_a   1.000
_cell.length_b   1.000
_cell.length_c   1.000
_cell.angle_alpha   90.00
_cell.angle_beta   90.00
_cell.angle_gamma   90.00
#
_symmetry.space_group_name_H-M   'P 1'
#
loop_
_entity.id
_entity.type
_entity.pdbx_description
1 polymer ?
#
loop_
_entity_poly.entity_id
_entity_poly.type
_entity_poly.pdbx_seq_one_letter_code
_entity_poly.pdbx_strand_id
1 'polypeptide(L)' 'MDKNITMEFPAKKLEALSHFLKKKDTTIEAEMGYALARLYEKTVPPTVREFLEDSSEDGT' A
#
# COMPACT_ATOMS: atom_id res chain seq x y z
N MET A 1 -5.40 4.09 -12.40
CA MET A 1 -5.31 5.41 -11.74
C MET A 1 -4.66 5.22 -10.39
N ASP A 2 -3.35 5.41 -10.31
CA ASP A 2 -2.62 5.32 -9.05
C ASP A 2 -2.92 6.56 -8.20
N LYS A 3 -3.32 6.34 -6.93
CA LYS A 3 -3.50 7.41 -5.95
C LYS A 3 -2.31 7.42 -5.01
N ASN A 4 -1.55 8.52 -4.98
CA ASN A 4 -0.47 8.71 -4.01
C ASN A 4 -1.04 9.10 -2.64
N ILE A 5 -0.62 8.41 -1.59
CA ILE A 5 -0.99 8.71 -0.20
C ILE A 5 0.21 9.40 0.46
N THR A 6 0.05 10.66 0.85
CA THR A 6 1.07 11.41 1.59
C THR A 6 0.72 11.37 3.07
N MET A 7 1.62 10.84 3.91
CA MET A 7 1.47 10.83 5.36
C MET A 7 2.62 11.58 6.02
N GLU A 8 2.31 12.36 7.05
CA GLU A 8 3.32 12.98 7.90
C GLU A 8 3.84 11.94 8.91
N PHE A 9 5.11 11.58 8.75
CA PHE A 9 5.79 10.66 9.66
C PHE A 9 7.04 11.33 10.23
N PRO A 10 7.35 11.15 11.53
CA PRO A 10 8.50 11.79 12.15
C PRO A 10 9.81 11.37 11.46
N ALA A 11 10.54 12.36 10.92
CA ALA A 11 11.73 12.17 10.11
C ALA A 11 12.76 11.23 10.76
N LYS A 12 13.05 11.41 12.05
CA LYS A 12 13.99 10.53 12.78
C LYS A 12 13.58 9.06 12.79
N LYS A 13 12.27 8.77 12.88
CA LYS A 13 11.77 7.39 12.84
C LYS A 13 11.75 6.86 11.40
N LEU A 14 11.43 7.72 10.43
CA LEU A 14 11.49 7.39 9.00
C LEU A 14 12.91 7.00 8.58
N GLU A 15 13.90 7.80 8.99
CA GLU A 15 15.32 7.53 8.71
C GLU A 15 15.80 6.22 9.33
N ALA A 16 15.45 5.98 10.61
CA ALA A 16 15.74 4.72 11.26
C ALA A 16 15.08 3.56 10.50
N LEU A 17 13.80 3.66 10.19
CA LEU A 17 13.05 2.64 9.46
C LEU A 17 13.69 2.36 8.08
N SER A 18 13.99 3.40 7.30
CA SER A 18 14.67 3.30 6.00
C SER A 18 15.99 2.55 6.12
N HIS A 19 16.79 2.88 7.14
CA HIS A 19 18.09 2.25 7.37
C HIS A 19 17.95 0.75 7.70
N PHE A 20 16.95 0.37 8.49
CA PHE A 20 16.69 -1.04 8.81
C PHE A 20 16.09 -1.81 7.64
N LEU A 21 15.22 -1.17 6.85
CA LEU A 21 14.61 -1.78 5.66
C LEU A 21 15.63 -2.01 4.55
N LYS A 22 16.55 -1.06 4.35
CA LYS A 22 17.67 -1.22 3.41
C LYS A 22 18.58 -2.40 3.77
N LYS A 23 18.72 -2.71 5.06
CA LYS A 23 19.43 -3.93 5.52
C LYS A 23 18.69 -5.23 5.25
N LYS A 24 17.37 -5.16 5.04
CA LYS A 24 16.49 -6.28 4.71
C LYS A 24 16.19 -6.39 3.21
N ASP A 25 16.91 -5.65 2.36
CA ASP A 25 16.65 -5.59 0.91
C ASP A 25 15.21 -5.14 0.57
N THR A 26 14.66 -4.24 1.37
CA THR A 26 13.31 -3.69 1.15
C THR A 26 13.31 -2.16 1.34
N THR A 27 12.22 -1.51 0.93
CA THR A 27 12.03 -0.05 1.01
C THR A 27 10.79 0.27 1.84
N ILE A 28 10.74 1.51 2.37
CA ILE A 28 9.56 1.98 3.11
C ILE A 28 8.31 1.88 2.23
N GLU A 29 8.42 2.26 0.97
CA GLU A 29 7.31 2.22 0.02
C GLU A 29 6.82 0.80 -0.22
N ALA A 30 7.71 -0.18 -0.35
CA ALA A 30 7.33 -1.59 -0.52
C ALA A 30 6.59 -2.14 0.70
N GLU A 31 7.13 -1.90 1.91
CA GLU A 31 6.47 -2.35 3.15
C GLU A 31 5.12 -1.64 3.37
N MET A 32 5.05 -0.34 3.11
CA MET A 32 3.81 0.43 3.22
C MET A 32 2.81 -0.01 2.17
N GLY A 33 3.24 -0.28 0.94
CA GLY A 33 2.41 -0.84 -0.13
C GLY A 33 1.83 -2.19 0.26
N TYR A 34 2.65 -3.08 0.84
CA TYR A 34 2.19 -4.37 1.34
C TYR A 34 1.19 -4.22 2.50
N ALA A 35 1.46 -3.31 3.44
CA ALA A 35 0.55 -3.01 4.54
C ALA A 35 -0.78 -2.42 4.04
N LEU A 36 -0.73 -1.53 3.05
CA LEU A 36 -1.90 -0.93 2.40
C LEU A 36 -2.72 -1.98 1.66
N ALA A 37 -2.08 -2.85 0.88
CA ALA A 37 -2.75 -3.95 0.19
C ALA A 37 -3.45 -4.86 1.21
N ARG A 38 -2.76 -5.26 2.27
CA ARG A 38 -3.35 -6.09 3.34
C ARG A 38 -4.49 -5.38 4.08
N LEU A 39 -4.40 -4.06 4.25
CA LEU A 39 -5.46 -3.25 4.84
C LEU A 39 -6.68 -3.17 3.93
N TYR A 40 -6.46 -2.92 2.63
CA TYR A 40 -7.49 -2.97 1.61
C TYR A 40 -8.17 -4.33 1.64
N GLU A 41 -7.39 -5.41 1.67
CA GLU A 41 -7.95 -6.75 1.70
C GLU A 41 -8.79 -7.01 2.96
N LYS A 42 -8.32 -6.59 4.13
CA LYS A 42 -9.05 -6.80 5.38
C LYS A 42 -10.30 -5.93 5.49
N THR A 43 -10.28 -4.73 4.91
CA THR A 43 -11.33 -3.72 5.09
C THR A 43 -12.36 -3.77 3.96
N VAL A 44 -11.92 -4.11 2.74
CA VAL A 44 -12.78 -4.20 1.57
C VAL A 44 -13.38 -5.61 1.52
N PRO A 45 -14.70 -5.73 1.74
CA PRO A 45 -15.37 -7.02 1.70
C PRO A 45 -15.29 -7.63 0.29
N PRO A 46 -15.37 -8.96 0.18
CA PRO A 46 -15.25 -9.67 -1.11
C PRO A 46 -16.23 -9.13 -2.15
N THR A 47 -17.46 -8.80 -1.74
CA THR A 47 -18.49 -8.21 -2.60
C THR A 47 -18.05 -6.92 -3.29
N VAL A 48 -17.23 -6.09 -2.64
CA VAL A 48 -16.70 -4.86 -3.23
C VAL A 48 -15.46 -5.15 -4.08
N ARG A 49 -14.67 -6.18 -3.74
CA ARG A 49 -13.54 -6.61 -4.57
C ARG A 49 -14.01 -7.19 -5.89
N GLU A 50 -14.99 -8.10 -5.85
CA GLU A 50 -15.63 -8.67 -7.04
C GLU A 50 -16.17 -7.54 -7.91
N PHE A 51 -16.89 -6.57 -7.33
CA PHE A 51 -17.38 -5.40 -8.07
C PHE A 51 -16.27 -4.55 -8.72
N LEU A 52 -15.09 -4.43 -8.08
CA LEU A 52 -13.95 -3.68 -8.61
C LEU A 52 -13.17 -4.47 -9.68
N GLU A 53 -13.15 -5.80 -9.57
CA GLU A 53 -12.60 -6.71 -10.58
C GLU A 53 -13.50 -6.71 -11.83
N ASP A 54 -14.82 -6.84 -11.64
CA ASP A 54 -15.83 -6.70 -12.70
C ASP A 54 -15.85 -5.29 -13.32
N SER A 55 -15.63 -4.23 -12.54
CA SER A 55 -15.55 -2.84 -13.08
C SER A 55 -14.22 -2.51 -13.77
N SER A 56 -13.19 -3.35 -13.64
CA SER A 56 -11.93 -3.17 -14.38
C SER A 56 -11.96 -3.86 -15.75
N GLU A 57 -13.02 -4.62 -16.05
CA GLU A 57 -13.28 -5.28 -17.34
C GLU A 57 -14.39 -4.60 -18.17
N ASP A 58 -14.83 -3.39 -17.83
CA ASP A 58 -15.72 -2.59 -18.70
C ASP A 58 -15.09 -1.24 -19.03
N GLY A 59 -14.51 -1.15 -20.23
CA GLY A 59 -14.11 0.14 -20.83
C GLY A 59 -12.90 0.03 -21.73
N THR A 60 -13.18 -0.06 -23.03
CA THR A 60 -12.25 -0.10 -24.17
C THR A 60 -11.16 0.97 -24.22
#